data_AF-A0A0E0B3H6-F1
#
_entry.id   AF-A0A0E0B3H6-F1
#
_cell.length_a   1.000
_cell.length_b   1.000
_cell.length_c   1.000
_cell.angle_alpha   90.00
_cell.angle_beta   90.00
_cell.angle_gamma   90.00
#
_symmetry.space_group_name_H-M   'P 1'
#
loop_
_entity.id
_entity.type
_entity.pdbx_description
1 polymer ?
#
loop_
_entity_poly.entity_id
_entity_poly.type
_entity_poly.pdbx_seq_one_letter_code
_entity_poly.pdbx_strand_id
1 'polypeptide(L)'
;MPERFIGNKIDVKGQDFELLPFGSGRRMCPGYSLGLKVIQLSLANLLHGFAWRLPDGMTREQLSMEEIFGLSTPRKTLILRHNRRVNNLPPGPKPWPIIGNLNLMGSLPHRSIHSLSKKYGPLMHLRFGSFPVVVGSSVEMAKFFLKTHDVVFADRPKTAAGKHTTYNYSDMTWSPYGAYWRQARKVCLAELFSAKRIESYEHIRREEVRALLRDLHAASGRVVALKDYLSAASLNLEREVVHEGEVVTTPERFRWMIDELFLLNGVLDIGDSIPWLGWLDLQGYIRRMKKLSKMFDQFLEYVLDEHENRMCREGESFVAKDMVDVLLNVASDPSLEVKFSRDSVKAFTQDLIAGGTESSSATVDWAIAELLRKPEVFAKATEELDRVVDRGRWVTEKDIPSLPTSTPS
;
A
#
# COMPACT_ATOMS: atom_id res chain seq x y z
N MET A 1 -3.58 -13.71 14.48
CA MET A 1 -2.12 -13.52 14.57
C MET A 1 -1.37 -14.83 14.29
N PRO A 2 -0.14 -14.78 13.75
CA PRO A 2 0.83 -15.88 13.83
C PRO A 2 1.18 -16.22 15.29
N GLU A 3 1.41 -17.50 15.60
CA GLU A 3 1.66 -17.98 16.98
C GLU A 3 2.87 -17.32 17.64
N ARG A 4 3.95 -17.04 16.88
CA ARG A 4 5.16 -16.36 17.37
C ARG A 4 4.92 -14.96 17.98
N PHE A 5 3.74 -14.38 17.78
CA PHE A 5 3.36 -13.05 18.28
C PHE A 5 2.30 -13.11 19.38
N ILE A 6 1.76 -14.30 19.72
CA ILE A 6 0.77 -14.44 20.80
C ILE A 6 1.48 -14.28 22.16
N GLY A 7 1.11 -13.26 22.91
CA GLY A 7 1.69 -12.94 24.22
C GLY A 7 2.87 -11.97 24.20
N ASN A 8 3.34 -11.53 23.02
CA ASN A 8 4.41 -10.56 22.88
C ASN A 8 3.86 -9.14 22.61
N LYS A 9 4.42 -8.13 23.30
CA LYS A 9 4.04 -6.71 23.15
C LYS A 9 4.67 -6.06 21.90
N ILE A 10 4.13 -6.38 20.74
CA ILE A 10 4.66 -5.96 19.43
C ILE A 10 3.79 -4.84 18.86
N ASP A 11 4.35 -3.63 18.76
CA ASP A 11 3.64 -2.45 18.24
C ASP A 11 3.88 -2.24 16.72
N VAL A 12 2.79 -2.22 15.96
CA VAL A 12 2.78 -1.98 14.50
C VAL A 12 3.13 -0.54 14.10
N LYS A 13 3.25 0.41 15.05
CA LYS A 13 3.69 1.80 14.83
C LYS A 13 5.20 1.93 14.53
N GLY A 14 5.82 0.90 13.94
CA GLY A 14 7.20 0.91 13.43
C GLY A 14 8.31 1.11 14.47
N GLN A 15 8.03 0.90 15.77
CA GLN A 15 9.07 0.87 16.80
C GLN A 15 9.56 -0.56 17.08
N ASP A 16 8.69 -1.55 16.89
CA ASP A 16 9.11 -2.93 16.67
C ASP A 16 9.61 -3.11 15.22
N PHE A 17 10.51 -4.06 15.02
CA PHE A 17 11.16 -4.36 13.73
C PHE A 17 11.03 -5.83 13.32
N GLU A 18 10.33 -6.66 14.11
CA GLU A 18 9.85 -7.98 13.69
C GLU A 18 8.60 -7.87 12.79
N LEU A 19 7.92 -6.72 12.81
CA LEU A 19 6.68 -6.44 12.08
C LEU A 19 6.59 -4.96 11.66
N LEU A 20 6.74 -4.68 10.36
CA LEU A 20 6.79 -3.31 9.80
C LEU A 20 5.72 -3.06 8.69
N PRO A 21 4.42 -3.29 8.94
CA PRO A 21 3.37 -3.20 7.92
C PRO A 21 3.24 -1.82 7.28
N PHE A 22 3.58 -0.76 8.03
CA PHE A 22 3.58 0.63 7.56
C PHE A 22 4.99 1.24 7.47
N GLY A 23 6.05 0.42 7.50
CA GLY A 23 7.45 0.89 7.54
C GLY A 23 7.87 1.50 8.90
N SER A 24 8.98 2.24 8.91
CA SER A 24 9.51 2.91 10.10
C SER A 24 10.27 4.20 9.75
N GLY A 25 10.48 5.07 10.74
CA GLY A 25 11.25 6.32 10.63
C GLY A 25 10.74 7.23 9.50
N ARG A 26 11.67 7.84 8.77
CA ARG A 26 11.37 8.63 7.56
C ARG A 26 10.67 7.83 6.44
N ARG A 27 10.73 6.49 6.46
CA ARG A 27 10.06 5.61 5.47
C ARG A 27 8.64 5.19 5.87
N MET A 28 8.15 5.59 7.04
CA MET A 28 6.82 5.20 7.52
C MET A 28 5.69 5.81 6.65
N CYS A 29 4.64 5.04 6.35
CA CYS A 29 3.45 5.52 5.64
C CYS A 29 2.77 6.66 6.43
N PRO A 30 2.45 7.82 5.80
CA PRO A 30 1.76 8.90 6.50
C PRO A 30 0.30 8.55 6.85
N GLY A 31 -0.38 7.77 5.99
CA GLY A 31 -1.77 7.34 6.18
C GLY A 31 -1.97 6.11 7.07
N TYR A 32 -0.95 5.68 7.85
CA TYR A 32 -1.03 4.44 8.64
C TYR A 32 -2.20 4.43 9.64
N SER A 33 -2.59 5.60 10.17
CA SER A 33 -3.71 5.79 11.10
C SER A 33 -5.08 5.57 10.44
N LEU A 34 -5.23 5.97 9.17
CA LEU A 34 -6.41 5.69 8.36
C LEU A 34 -6.45 4.20 7.97
N GLY A 35 -5.33 3.66 7.47
CA GLY A 35 -5.20 2.25 7.10
C GLY A 35 -5.51 1.30 8.26
N LEU A 36 -5.01 1.59 9.46
CA LEU A 36 -5.35 0.81 10.67
C LEU A 36 -6.87 0.83 10.96
N LYS A 37 -7.53 1.99 10.93
CA LYS A 37 -8.98 2.09 11.12
C LYS A 37 -9.74 1.28 10.07
N VAL A 38 -9.39 1.38 8.79
CA VAL A 38 -10.03 0.63 7.70
C VAL A 38 -9.84 -0.88 7.87
N ILE A 39 -8.62 -1.33 8.14
CA ILE A 39 -8.29 -2.75 8.33
C ILE A 39 -9.00 -3.32 9.57
N GLN A 40 -8.93 -2.63 10.71
CA GLN A 40 -9.56 -3.07 11.97
C GLN A 40 -11.09 -3.10 11.85
N LEU A 41 -11.72 -2.03 11.32
CA LEU A 41 -13.17 -1.95 11.18
C LEU A 41 -13.72 -2.99 10.18
N SER A 42 -13.03 -3.19 9.06
CA SER A 42 -13.41 -4.19 8.05
C SER A 42 -13.25 -5.61 8.61
N LEU A 43 -12.09 -5.92 9.20
CA LEU A 43 -11.81 -7.25 9.75
C LEU A 43 -12.77 -7.60 10.90
N ALA A 44 -13.02 -6.67 11.83
CA ALA A 44 -13.95 -6.90 12.93
C ALA A 44 -15.39 -7.15 12.46
N ASN A 45 -15.90 -6.36 11.51
CA ASN A 45 -17.25 -6.57 10.97
C ASN A 45 -17.37 -7.86 10.13
N LEU A 46 -16.31 -8.28 9.43
CA LEU A 46 -16.29 -9.57 8.71
C LEU A 46 -16.23 -10.78 9.66
N LEU A 47 -15.61 -10.63 10.84
CA LEU A 47 -15.55 -11.67 11.89
C LEU A 47 -16.82 -11.77 12.75
N HIS A 48 -17.58 -10.66 12.84
CA HIS A 48 -18.85 -10.57 13.57
C HIS A 48 -20.05 -10.96 12.69
N GLY A 49 -20.08 -10.49 11.44
CA GLY A 49 -21.25 -10.63 10.55
C GLY A 49 -21.40 -11.96 9.82
N PHE A 50 -20.37 -12.82 9.75
CA PHE A 50 -20.36 -13.99 8.88
C PHE A 50 -19.73 -15.25 9.51
N ALA A 51 -20.39 -16.39 9.30
CA ALA A 51 -19.89 -17.72 9.69
C ALA A 51 -19.25 -18.43 8.48
N TRP A 52 -17.96 -18.17 8.27
CA TRP A 52 -17.20 -18.58 7.09
C TRP A 52 -16.91 -20.09 7.04
N ARG A 53 -16.80 -20.63 5.82
CA ARG A 53 -16.52 -22.05 5.54
C ARG A 53 -15.67 -22.17 4.28
N LEU A 54 -14.91 -23.25 4.14
CA LEU A 54 -14.28 -23.60 2.86
C LEU A 54 -15.33 -24.24 1.93
N PRO A 55 -15.15 -24.16 0.59
CA PRO A 55 -16.01 -24.89 -0.35
C PRO A 55 -15.97 -26.41 -0.11
N ASP A 56 -17.09 -27.09 -0.37
CA ASP A 56 -17.22 -28.53 -0.11
C ASP A 56 -16.14 -29.35 -0.83
N GLY A 57 -15.45 -30.20 -0.06
CA GLY A 57 -14.32 -31.01 -0.54
C GLY A 57 -12.94 -30.33 -0.52
N MET A 58 -12.84 -29.03 -0.23
CA MET A 58 -11.55 -28.33 -0.16
C MET A 58 -10.89 -28.47 1.23
N THR A 59 -9.64 -28.93 1.28
CA THR A 59 -8.85 -29.05 2.52
C THR A 59 -8.04 -27.79 2.82
N ARG A 60 -7.62 -27.58 4.08
CA ARG A 60 -6.89 -26.37 4.51
C ARG A 60 -5.50 -26.22 3.84
N GLU A 61 -4.97 -27.33 3.33
CA GLU A 61 -3.68 -27.46 2.67
C GLU A 61 -3.75 -27.07 1.18
N GLN A 62 -4.96 -27.12 0.60
CA GLN A 62 -5.22 -26.73 -0.80
C GLN A 62 -5.36 -25.20 -0.98
N LEU A 63 -5.46 -24.44 0.12
CA LEU A 63 -5.26 -22.99 0.12
C LEU A 63 -3.80 -22.66 -0.22
N SER A 64 -3.57 -22.31 -1.49
CA SER A 64 -2.27 -21.88 -2.02
C SER A 64 -1.73 -20.64 -1.28
N MET A 65 -0.47 -20.73 -0.85
CA MET A 65 0.30 -19.70 -0.14
C MET A 65 1.50 -19.24 -0.99
N GLU A 66 1.27 -19.07 -2.28
CA GLU A 66 2.24 -18.55 -3.23
C GLU A 66 2.25 -16.99 -3.23
N GLU A 67 3.20 -16.30 -3.88
CA GLU A 67 3.26 -14.81 -3.96
C GLU A 67 3.40 -14.23 -5.42
N ILE A 68 2.83 -13.07 -5.76
CA ILE A 68 3.08 -12.32 -7.03
C ILE A 68 3.80 -11.02 -6.67
N PHE A 69 4.61 -10.48 -7.57
CA PHE A 69 5.39 -9.27 -7.34
C PHE A 69 4.73 -8.02 -7.95
N GLY A 70 4.71 -6.93 -7.17
CA GLY A 70 4.10 -5.64 -7.50
C GLY A 70 4.39 -4.63 -6.38
N LEU A 71 3.74 -3.46 -6.39
CA LEU A 71 3.78 -2.52 -5.25
C LEU A 71 3.12 -3.12 -3.99
N SER A 72 2.16 -4.04 -4.19
CA SER A 72 1.67 -5.05 -3.24
C SER A 72 1.98 -6.47 -3.76
N THR A 73 1.71 -7.54 -2.98
CA THR A 73 2.13 -8.92 -3.35
C THR A 73 0.98 -9.99 -3.36
N PRO A 74 0.36 -10.31 -4.54
CA PRO A 74 -0.64 -11.41 -4.77
C PRO A 74 -0.03 -12.85 -4.78
N ARG A 75 -0.32 -13.88 -5.65
CA ARG A 75 0.11 -15.33 -5.43
C ARG A 75 0.71 -16.24 -6.62
N LYS A 76 2.03 -16.61 -6.64
CA LYS A 76 2.84 -17.64 -7.44
C LYS A 76 4.34 -17.93 -6.96
N THR A 77 5.23 -18.60 -7.75
CA THR A 77 6.56 -19.24 -7.33
C THR A 77 7.61 -19.37 -8.50
N LEU A 78 8.93 -19.78 -8.47
CA LEU A 78 10.10 -20.05 -7.55
C LEU A 78 11.47 -19.92 -8.38
N ILE A 79 12.70 -20.49 -8.24
CA ILE A 79 13.46 -21.55 -7.47
C ILE A 79 15.01 -21.19 -7.29
N LEU A 80 16.01 -22.13 -7.16
CA LEU A 80 17.36 -21.93 -6.48
C LEU A 80 18.64 -22.74 -6.97
N ARG A 81 19.90 -22.18 -6.93
CA ARG A 81 21.19 -22.85 -6.47
C ARG A 81 22.42 -21.92 -6.17
N HIS A 82 23.67 -22.42 -6.20
CA HIS A 82 24.89 -21.90 -5.49
C HIS A 82 25.79 -20.93 -6.32
N ASN A 83 26.94 -20.33 -5.91
CA ASN A 83 27.99 -20.61 -4.88
C ASN A 83 28.61 -19.31 -4.22
N ARG A 84 29.79 -19.35 -3.59
CA ARG A 84 30.65 -18.28 -2.98
C ARG A 84 31.25 -17.28 -4.02
N ARG A 85 32.01 -16.18 -3.78
CA ARG A 85 32.36 -15.11 -2.76
C ARG A 85 33.39 -14.17 -3.53
N VAL A 86 33.90 -12.95 -3.23
CA VAL A 86 33.99 -11.90 -2.16
C VAL A 86 33.77 -10.50 -2.84
N ASN A 87 34.25 -9.27 -2.50
CA ASN A 87 35.23 -8.69 -1.53
C ASN A 87 34.90 -7.20 -1.19
N ASN A 88 35.28 -6.69 0.00
CA ASN A 88 35.05 -5.32 0.59
C ASN A 88 33.66 -4.67 0.46
N LEU A 89 32.71 -5.32 -0.21
CA LEU A 89 31.28 -5.10 -0.14
C LEU A 89 30.66 -6.22 0.72
N PRO A 90 29.40 -6.07 1.17
CA PRO A 90 28.65 -7.18 1.77
C PRO A 90 28.70 -8.46 0.90
N PRO A 91 28.68 -9.66 1.51
CA PRO A 91 28.73 -10.92 0.77
C PRO A 91 27.59 -11.03 -0.25
N GLY A 92 27.79 -11.74 -1.36
CA GLY A 92 26.76 -11.86 -2.39
C GLY A 92 27.10 -12.80 -3.54
N PRO A 93 26.12 -13.05 -4.43
CA PRO A 93 26.31 -13.79 -5.68
C PRO A 93 27.19 -13.00 -6.65
N LYS A 94 28.21 -13.66 -7.23
CA LYS A 94 29.04 -13.04 -8.28
C LYS A 94 28.14 -12.57 -9.44
N PRO A 95 28.15 -11.27 -9.80
CA PRO A 95 27.35 -10.77 -10.91
C PRO A 95 27.84 -11.31 -12.25
N TRP A 96 26.89 -11.61 -13.14
CA TRP A 96 27.14 -11.85 -14.55
C TRP A 96 27.47 -10.53 -15.28
N PRO A 97 28.21 -10.58 -16.40
CA PRO A 97 28.41 -9.42 -17.27
C PRO A 97 27.06 -8.82 -17.71
N ILE A 98 27.02 -7.50 -17.84
CA ILE A 98 25.87 -6.68 -18.27
C ILE A 98 24.64 -6.75 -17.33
N ILE A 99 24.08 -7.94 -17.06
CA ILE A 99 22.81 -8.13 -16.33
C ILE A 99 22.95 -8.22 -14.80
N GLY A 100 24.16 -8.43 -14.28
CA GLY A 100 24.41 -8.57 -12.85
C GLY A 100 23.81 -9.85 -12.26
N ASN A 101 22.80 -9.71 -11.39
CA ASN A 101 22.12 -10.79 -10.69
C ASN A 101 20.63 -10.89 -11.04
N LEU A 102 20.16 -10.19 -12.09
CA LEU A 102 18.77 -10.25 -12.54
C LEU A 102 18.32 -11.68 -12.88
N ASN A 103 19.24 -12.51 -13.40
CA ASN A 103 19.04 -13.94 -13.66
C ASN A 103 18.79 -14.80 -12.40
N LEU A 104 18.94 -14.24 -11.19
CA LEU A 104 18.62 -14.90 -9.93
C LEU A 104 17.26 -14.46 -9.37
N MET A 105 16.58 -13.50 -10.01
CA MET A 105 15.23 -13.07 -9.64
C MET A 105 14.22 -13.92 -10.43
N GLY A 106 13.45 -14.76 -9.73
CA GLY A 106 12.29 -15.40 -10.33
C GLY A 106 11.12 -14.43 -10.52
N SER A 107 9.94 -14.98 -10.80
CA SER A 107 8.63 -14.29 -10.72
C SER A 107 8.39 -13.55 -9.40
N LEU A 108 9.15 -13.93 -8.36
CA LEU A 108 9.22 -13.27 -7.07
C LEU A 108 10.66 -12.87 -6.69
N PRO A 109 11.04 -11.62 -6.95
CA PRO A 109 12.26 -11.04 -6.41
C PRO A 109 12.39 -11.23 -4.90
N HIS A 110 11.37 -10.94 -4.07
CA HIS A 110 11.53 -10.99 -2.61
C HIS A 110 11.74 -12.41 -2.06
N ARG A 111 11.04 -13.44 -2.57
CA ARG A 111 11.33 -14.85 -2.21
C ARG A 111 12.70 -15.30 -2.72
N SER A 112 13.11 -14.84 -3.90
CA SER A 112 14.45 -15.11 -4.46
C SER A 112 15.54 -14.50 -3.56
N ILE A 113 15.37 -13.23 -3.20
CA ILE A 113 16.22 -12.45 -2.29
C ILE A 113 16.30 -13.08 -0.90
N HIS A 114 15.18 -13.49 -0.29
CA HIS A 114 15.18 -14.20 1.00
C HIS A 114 15.93 -15.54 0.93
N SER A 115 15.86 -16.23 -0.19
CA SER A 115 16.58 -17.48 -0.39
C SER A 115 18.08 -17.27 -0.63
N LEU A 116 18.47 -16.11 -1.17
CA LEU A 116 19.86 -15.68 -1.27
C LEU A 116 20.40 -15.23 0.10
N SER A 117 19.65 -14.48 0.91
CA SER A 117 20.13 -14.02 2.24
C SER A 117 20.30 -15.16 3.24
N LYS A 118 19.49 -16.22 3.16
CA LYS A 118 19.74 -17.51 3.86
C LYS A 118 21.12 -18.14 3.58
N LYS A 119 21.79 -17.74 2.49
CA LYS A 119 23.09 -18.28 2.07
C LYS A 119 24.24 -17.27 2.21
N TYR A 120 24.01 -15.99 1.94
CA TYR A 120 25.04 -14.95 2.00
C TYR A 120 25.08 -14.19 3.33
N GLY A 121 23.99 -14.20 4.11
CA GLY A 121 23.87 -13.54 5.40
C GLY A 121 22.77 -12.47 5.45
N PRO A 122 22.53 -11.87 6.64
CA PRO A 122 21.47 -10.89 6.85
C PRO A 122 21.74 -9.54 6.17
N LEU A 123 22.98 -9.27 5.74
CA LEU A 123 23.37 -8.13 4.93
C LEU A 123 24.11 -8.66 3.69
N MET A 124 23.58 -8.41 2.50
CA MET A 124 24.18 -8.90 1.25
C MET A 124 24.14 -7.87 0.12
N HIS A 125 25.08 -8.01 -0.83
CA HIS A 125 25.17 -7.17 -2.03
C HIS A 125 24.69 -7.92 -3.27
N LEU A 126 23.82 -7.26 -4.04
CA LEU A 126 23.35 -7.66 -5.36
C LEU A 126 23.66 -6.54 -6.37
N ARG A 127 23.58 -6.84 -7.66
CA ARG A 127 23.71 -5.86 -8.74
C ARG A 127 22.64 -6.13 -9.78
N PHE A 128 21.77 -5.18 -10.07
CA PHE A 128 20.76 -5.29 -11.11
C PHE A 128 21.24 -4.50 -12.34
N GLY A 129 21.79 -5.22 -13.32
CA GLY A 129 22.44 -4.61 -14.47
C GLY A 129 23.69 -3.78 -14.09
N SER A 130 23.62 -2.48 -14.29
CA SER A 130 24.58 -1.48 -13.78
C SER A 130 24.31 -1.05 -12.33
N PHE A 131 23.08 -1.21 -11.82
CA PHE A 131 22.63 -0.64 -10.55
C PHE A 131 23.10 -1.49 -9.33
N PRO A 132 23.80 -0.90 -8.34
CA PRO A 132 24.18 -1.60 -7.11
C PRO A 132 22.99 -1.70 -6.14
N VAL A 133 22.83 -2.84 -5.47
CA VAL A 133 21.72 -3.10 -4.54
C VAL A 133 22.27 -3.71 -3.25
N VAL A 134 21.90 -3.17 -2.10
CA VAL A 134 22.22 -3.75 -0.79
C VAL A 134 20.92 -4.20 -0.13
N VAL A 135 20.90 -5.41 0.40
CA VAL A 135 19.74 -6.03 1.03
C VAL A 135 20.00 -6.28 2.51
N GLY A 136 19.13 -5.75 3.36
CA GLY A 136 18.94 -6.21 4.73
C GLY A 136 17.90 -7.34 4.79
N SER A 137 18.09 -8.33 5.67
CA SER A 137 17.21 -9.48 5.86
C SER A 137 17.16 -9.96 7.31
N SER A 138 17.31 -9.04 8.27
CA SER A 138 17.11 -9.30 9.71
C SER A 138 16.59 -8.04 10.41
N VAL A 139 16.13 -8.22 11.66
CA VAL A 139 15.60 -7.15 12.53
C VAL A 139 16.65 -6.06 12.77
N GLU A 140 17.90 -6.45 12.96
CA GLU A 140 19.05 -5.56 13.18
C GLU A 140 19.33 -4.73 11.93
N MET A 141 19.25 -5.34 10.74
CA MET A 141 19.47 -4.63 9.47
C MET A 141 18.28 -3.71 9.15
N ALA A 142 17.05 -4.10 9.46
CA ALA A 142 15.90 -3.22 9.36
C ALA A 142 16.03 -1.99 10.27
N LYS A 143 16.50 -2.17 11.53
CA LYS A 143 16.85 -1.06 12.44
C LYS A 143 17.98 -0.20 11.86
N PHE A 144 19.05 -0.82 11.34
CA PHE A 144 20.20 -0.13 10.75
C PHE A 144 19.79 0.83 9.62
N PHE A 145 18.98 0.35 8.67
CA PHE A 145 18.57 1.15 7.51
C PHE A 145 17.45 2.16 7.82
N LEU A 146 16.44 1.78 8.60
CA LEU A 146 15.22 2.58 8.77
C LEU A 146 15.17 3.40 10.07
N LYS A 147 16.14 3.25 10.98
CA LYS A 147 16.21 3.99 12.26
C LYS A 147 17.59 4.53 12.59
N THR A 148 18.66 3.73 12.46
CA THR A 148 20.02 4.18 12.83
C THR A 148 20.62 5.14 11.80
N HIS A 149 20.41 4.87 10.51
CA HIS A 149 20.92 5.67 9.39
C HIS A 149 19.80 6.20 8.49
N ASP A 150 18.61 6.44 9.06
CA ASP A 150 17.37 6.64 8.29
C ASP A 150 17.40 7.87 7.36
N VAL A 151 18.20 8.90 7.68
CA VAL A 151 18.48 10.04 6.80
C VAL A 151 19.27 9.62 5.56
N VAL A 152 20.32 8.79 5.72
CA VAL A 152 21.18 8.33 4.63
C VAL A 152 20.41 7.43 3.66
N PHE A 153 19.48 6.63 4.19
CA PHE A 153 18.63 5.73 3.42
C PHE A 153 17.19 6.27 3.22
N ALA A 154 16.97 7.58 3.35
CA ALA A 154 15.65 8.19 3.09
C ALA A 154 15.31 8.25 1.59
N ASP A 155 16.33 8.40 0.74
CA ASP A 155 16.20 8.81 -0.66
C ASP A 155 15.64 7.73 -1.60
N ARG A 156 15.08 8.15 -2.74
CA ARG A 156 14.42 7.26 -3.72
C ARG A 156 15.28 7.06 -4.96
N PRO A 157 15.44 5.81 -5.45
CA PRO A 157 16.05 5.58 -6.76
C PRO A 157 15.14 6.16 -7.85
N LYS A 158 15.75 6.86 -8.81
CA LYS A 158 15.02 7.49 -9.93
C LYS A 158 14.68 6.45 -11.00
N THR A 159 13.53 5.82 -10.84
CA THR A 159 12.98 4.77 -11.72
C THR A 159 12.11 5.33 -12.85
N ALA A 160 11.95 4.54 -13.91
CA ALA A 160 11.00 4.78 -14.98
C ALA A 160 9.55 4.96 -14.47
N ALA A 161 9.17 4.23 -13.42
CA ALA A 161 7.87 4.38 -12.76
C ALA A 161 7.69 5.81 -12.19
N GLY A 162 8.60 6.28 -11.33
CA GLY A 162 8.56 7.64 -10.80
C GLY A 162 8.63 8.72 -11.89
N LYS A 163 9.36 8.45 -12.97
CA LYS A 163 9.40 9.35 -14.13
C LYS A 163 8.08 9.43 -14.90
N HIS A 164 7.42 8.29 -15.13
CA HIS A 164 6.37 8.15 -16.14
C HIS A 164 4.97 7.84 -15.61
N THR A 165 4.80 7.56 -14.32
CA THR A 165 3.48 7.42 -13.68
C THR A 165 3.20 8.39 -12.54
N THR A 166 4.19 9.15 -12.06
CA THR A 166 3.99 10.09 -10.92
C THR A 166 4.50 11.51 -11.20
N TYR A 167 4.15 12.04 -12.37
CA TYR A 167 4.43 13.42 -12.78
C TYR A 167 5.90 13.83 -12.61
N ASN A 168 6.81 12.96 -13.09
CA ASN A 168 8.27 13.13 -12.98
C ASN A 168 8.71 13.35 -11.51
N TYR A 169 8.41 12.39 -10.65
CA TYR A 169 8.77 12.36 -9.22
C TYR A 169 8.15 13.50 -8.38
N SER A 170 6.94 13.94 -8.71
CA SER A 170 6.23 14.99 -7.94
C SER A 170 5.38 14.44 -6.79
N ASP A 171 5.34 13.13 -6.63
CA ASP A 171 4.59 12.37 -5.62
C ASP A 171 5.37 12.16 -4.32
N MET A 172 4.71 11.68 -3.26
CA MET A 172 5.33 11.29 -1.98
C MET A 172 6.09 9.95 -2.08
N THR A 173 5.65 9.06 -2.97
CA THR A 173 6.14 7.68 -3.08
C THR A 173 7.54 7.59 -3.72
N TRP A 174 7.83 8.35 -4.78
CA TRP A 174 9.07 8.36 -5.56
C TRP A 174 9.87 9.66 -5.50
N SER A 175 9.36 10.75 -4.91
CA SER A 175 10.15 11.97 -4.67
C SER A 175 11.50 11.66 -3.99
N PRO A 176 12.61 12.22 -4.50
CA PRO A 176 13.88 12.23 -3.79
C PRO A 176 13.77 12.96 -2.43
N TYR A 177 14.57 12.53 -1.46
CA TYR A 177 14.56 13.14 -0.12
C TYR A 177 15.21 14.53 -0.15
N GLY A 178 14.42 15.56 0.16
CA GLY A 178 14.86 16.96 0.16
C GLY A 178 13.81 17.89 0.75
N ALA A 179 13.95 19.21 0.51
CA ALA A 179 12.99 20.23 0.97
C ALA A 179 11.55 19.89 0.59
N TYR A 180 11.30 19.65 -0.70
CA TYR A 180 10.00 19.26 -1.26
C TYR A 180 9.35 18.08 -0.51
N TRP A 181 10.05 16.94 -0.43
CA TRP A 181 9.54 15.74 0.23
C TRP A 181 9.26 15.96 1.73
N ARG A 182 10.12 16.71 2.44
CA ARG A 182 9.91 17.03 3.86
C ARG A 182 8.67 17.90 4.07
N GLN A 183 8.47 18.91 3.22
CA GLN A 183 7.31 19.79 3.27
C GLN A 183 6.02 19.02 2.92
N ALA A 184 6.02 18.28 1.81
CA ALA A 184 4.89 17.45 1.40
C ALA A 184 4.51 16.43 2.49
N ARG A 185 5.50 15.80 3.16
CA ARG A 185 5.24 14.89 4.28
C ARG A 185 4.64 15.60 5.49
N LYS A 186 5.11 16.82 5.81
CA LYS A 186 4.53 17.66 6.87
C LYS A 186 3.05 17.95 6.57
N VAL A 187 2.74 18.34 5.33
CA VAL A 187 1.37 18.62 4.85
C VAL A 187 0.49 17.37 4.94
N CYS A 188 0.97 16.21 4.45
CA CYS A 188 0.22 14.96 4.55
C CYS A 188 -0.15 14.62 6.01
N LEU A 189 0.79 14.81 6.96
CA LEU A 189 0.56 14.49 8.37
C LEU A 189 -0.28 15.54 9.12
N ALA A 190 -0.21 16.82 8.74
CA ALA A 190 -0.92 17.92 9.39
C ALA A 190 -2.35 18.12 8.87
N GLU A 191 -2.54 18.03 7.55
CA GLU A 191 -3.80 18.45 6.90
C GLU A 191 -4.66 17.26 6.44
N LEU A 192 -4.03 16.21 5.87
CA LEU A 192 -4.73 15.07 5.26
C LEU A 192 -4.97 13.92 6.26
N PHE A 193 -3.94 13.54 7.02
CA PHE A 193 -3.96 12.40 7.95
C PHE A 193 -3.96 12.81 9.43
N SER A 194 -4.37 14.03 9.75
CA SER A 194 -4.59 14.46 11.13
C SER A 194 -5.82 13.78 11.73
N ALA A 195 -5.84 13.62 13.06
CA ALA A 195 -6.94 12.97 13.77
C ALA A 195 -8.31 13.56 13.40
N LYS A 196 -8.42 14.90 13.40
CA LYS A 196 -9.63 15.64 13.01
C LYS A 196 -10.12 15.29 11.60
N ARG A 197 -9.22 15.21 10.60
CA ARG A 197 -9.57 14.91 9.20
C ARG A 197 -9.93 13.43 9.02
N ILE A 198 -9.29 12.53 9.76
CA ILE A 198 -9.64 11.10 9.78
C ILE A 198 -11.00 10.89 10.47
N GLU A 199 -11.30 11.64 11.52
CA GLU A 199 -12.59 11.60 12.25
C GLU A 199 -13.75 12.13 11.42
N SER A 200 -13.58 13.21 10.64
CA SER A 200 -14.65 13.71 9.74
C SER A 200 -15.14 12.64 8.76
N TYR A 201 -14.26 11.73 8.32
CA TYR A 201 -14.60 10.63 7.40
C TYR A 201 -15.05 9.33 8.09
N GLU A 202 -15.36 9.33 9.41
CA GLU A 202 -15.94 8.15 10.11
C GLU A 202 -17.26 7.70 9.44
N HIS A 203 -18.09 8.65 8.99
CA HIS A 203 -19.39 8.35 8.38
C HIS A 203 -19.23 7.59 7.05
N ILE A 204 -18.36 8.06 6.15
CA ILE A 204 -18.04 7.42 4.86
C ILE A 204 -17.54 5.99 5.09
N ARG A 205 -16.55 5.79 5.98
CA ARG A 205 -16.02 4.44 6.30
C ARG A 205 -17.10 3.49 6.80
N ARG A 206 -17.99 3.98 7.67
CA ARG A 206 -19.13 3.23 8.20
C ARG A 206 -20.16 2.89 7.11
N GLU A 207 -20.41 3.79 6.17
CA GLU A 207 -21.34 3.56 5.06
C GLU A 207 -20.79 2.55 4.02
N GLU A 208 -19.52 2.66 3.63
CA GLU A 208 -18.88 1.70 2.70
C GLU A 208 -18.72 0.30 3.31
N VAL A 209 -18.35 0.20 4.60
CA VAL A 209 -18.37 -1.10 5.30
C VAL A 209 -19.80 -1.68 5.33
N ARG A 210 -20.84 -0.85 5.45
CA ARG A 210 -22.25 -1.33 5.35
C ARG A 210 -22.67 -1.67 3.92
N ALA A 211 -22.08 -1.09 2.88
CA ALA A 211 -22.25 -1.56 1.49
C ALA A 211 -21.64 -2.96 1.33
N LEU A 212 -20.35 -3.10 1.66
CA LEU A 212 -19.63 -4.38 1.67
C LEU A 212 -20.39 -5.51 2.39
N LEU A 213 -20.90 -5.24 3.61
CA LEU A 213 -21.68 -6.22 4.37
C LEU A 213 -23.00 -6.61 3.68
N ARG A 214 -23.71 -5.66 3.06
CA ARG A 214 -24.97 -5.94 2.31
C ARG A 214 -24.70 -6.78 1.07
N ASP A 215 -23.65 -6.47 0.32
CA ASP A 215 -23.32 -7.15 -0.93
C ASP A 215 -22.82 -8.58 -0.68
N LEU A 216 -22.03 -8.78 0.39
CA LEU A 216 -21.64 -10.11 0.87
C LEU A 216 -22.84 -10.90 1.43
N HIS A 217 -23.78 -10.25 2.11
CA HIS A 217 -25.02 -10.90 2.57
C HIS A 217 -25.92 -11.34 1.40
N ALA A 218 -26.07 -10.49 0.38
CA ALA A 218 -26.75 -10.87 -0.87
C ALA A 218 -26.04 -11.99 -1.64
N ALA A 219 -24.73 -12.18 -1.41
CA ALA A 219 -23.95 -13.30 -1.93
C ALA A 219 -23.97 -14.57 -1.05
N SER A 220 -24.66 -14.56 0.10
CA SER A 220 -24.73 -15.70 1.02
C SER A 220 -25.19 -17.00 0.33
N GLY A 221 -24.61 -18.12 0.76
CA GLY A 221 -24.82 -19.44 0.14
C GLY A 221 -24.04 -19.68 -1.16
N ARG A 222 -23.24 -18.71 -1.63
CA ARG A 222 -22.38 -18.85 -2.82
C ARG A 222 -20.90 -18.69 -2.47
N VAL A 223 -20.02 -19.28 -3.28
CA VAL A 223 -18.57 -19.05 -3.22
C VAL A 223 -18.28 -17.69 -3.86
N VAL A 224 -17.52 -16.83 -3.17
CA VAL A 224 -17.15 -15.48 -3.62
C VAL A 224 -15.65 -15.26 -3.56
N ALA A 225 -15.13 -14.42 -4.45
CA ALA A 225 -13.79 -13.86 -4.34
C ALA A 225 -13.82 -12.64 -3.41
N LEU A 226 -13.55 -12.84 -2.11
CA LEU A 226 -13.63 -11.78 -1.09
C LEU A 226 -12.82 -10.54 -1.47
N LYS A 227 -11.63 -10.72 -2.07
CA LYS A 227 -10.80 -9.62 -2.57
C LYS A 227 -11.54 -8.66 -3.50
N ASP A 228 -12.41 -9.13 -4.39
CA ASP A 228 -13.13 -8.25 -5.32
C ASP A 228 -14.10 -7.30 -4.60
N TYR A 229 -14.79 -7.81 -3.57
CA TYR A 229 -15.65 -7.00 -2.70
C TYR A 229 -14.83 -6.03 -1.85
N LEU A 230 -13.69 -6.47 -1.31
CA LEU A 230 -12.80 -5.63 -0.50
C LEU A 230 -12.14 -4.50 -1.30
N SER A 231 -11.60 -4.80 -2.48
CA SER A 231 -10.98 -3.78 -3.35
C SER A 231 -12.04 -2.82 -3.91
N ALA A 232 -13.28 -3.26 -4.16
CA ALA A 232 -14.38 -2.36 -4.54
C ALA A 232 -14.76 -1.39 -3.40
N ALA A 233 -15.00 -1.90 -2.19
CA ALA A 233 -15.34 -1.06 -1.03
C ALA A 233 -14.20 -0.10 -0.64
N SER A 234 -12.94 -0.54 -0.78
CA SER A 234 -11.77 0.32 -0.54
C SER A 234 -11.65 1.41 -1.62
N LEU A 235 -11.91 1.09 -2.89
CA LEU A 235 -11.88 2.05 -4.00
C LEU A 235 -13.00 3.10 -3.91
N ASN A 236 -14.20 2.70 -3.48
CA ASN A 236 -15.29 3.63 -3.19
C ASN A 236 -14.94 4.57 -2.02
N LEU A 237 -14.39 4.02 -0.93
CA LEU A 237 -13.98 4.81 0.22
C LEU A 237 -12.93 5.86 -0.16
N GLU A 238 -11.87 5.46 -0.86
CA GLU A 238 -10.85 6.41 -1.31
C GLU A 238 -11.41 7.40 -2.35
N ARG A 239 -12.40 7.01 -3.18
CA ARG A 239 -13.11 7.96 -4.05
C ARG A 239 -13.79 9.04 -3.22
N GLU A 240 -14.71 8.69 -2.31
CA GLU A 240 -15.48 9.67 -1.53
C GLU A 240 -14.60 10.52 -0.58
N VAL A 241 -13.50 9.96 -0.06
CA VAL A 241 -12.54 10.70 0.80
C VAL A 241 -11.69 11.69 -0.01
N VAL A 242 -11.36 11.37 -1.26
CA VAL A 242 -10.52 12.22 -2.11
C VAL A 242 -11.34 13.20 -2.94
N HIS A 243 -12.52 12.81 -3.43
CA HIS A 243 -13.39 13.60 -4.30
C HIS A 243 -14.86 13.13 -4.18
N GLU A 244 -15.67 13.91 -3.47
CA GLU A 244 -17.09 13.63 -3.22
C GLU A 244 -17.98 14.22 -4.36
N GLY A 245 -17.85 13.68 -5.58
CA GLY A 245 -18.52 14.17 -6.80
C GLY A 245 -18.68 13.13 -7.95
N GLU A 246 -19.16 13.57 -9.13
CA GLU A 246 -19.46 12.71 -10.28
C GLU A 246 -18.22 12.37 -11.12
N VAL A 247 -17.91 11.08 -11.29
CA VAL A 247 -16.70 10.64 -12.00
C VAL A 247 -16.94 10.35 -13.48
N VAL A 248 -16.25 11.10 -14.36
CA VAL A 248 -16.27 10.98 -15.84
C VAL A 248 -15.66 9.65 -16.38
N THR A 249 -15.36 8.70 -15.51
CA THR A 249 -14.74 7.40 -15.84
C THR A 249 -15.55 6.26 -15.21
N THR A 250 -15.83 5.20 -15.98
CA THR A 250 -16.60 4.06 -15.46
C THR A 250 -15.81 3.30 -14.37
N PRO A 251 -16.48 2.66 -13.38
CA PRO A 251 -15.80 1.98 -12.27
C PRO A 251 -14.78 0.92 -12.73
N GLU A 252 -15.07 0.21 -13.82
CA GLU A 252 -14.19 -0.83 -14.37
C GLU A 252 -12.93 -0.23 -15.00
N ARG A 253 -13.07 0.91 -15.69
CA ARG A 253 -11.94 1.64 -16.27
C ARG A 253 -11.07 2.27 -15.18
N PHE A 254 -11.68 2.82 -14.12
CA PHE A 254 -10.96 3.37 -12.98
C PHE A 254 -10.22 2.29 -12.19
N ARG A 255 -10.88 1.17 -11.90
CA ARG A 255 -10.24 -0.02 -11.29
C ARG A 255 -9.07 -0.52 -12.14
N TRP A 256 -9.23 -0.65 -13.47
CA TRP A 256 -8.14 -1.04 -14.37
C TRP A 256 -6.95 -0.07 -14.31
N MET A 257 -7.20 1.24 -14.19
CA MET A 257 -6.13 2.23 -14.02
C MET A 257 -5.35 2.03 -12.71
N ILE A 258 -6.02 1.69 -11.61
CA ILE A 258 -5.38 1.41 -10.32
C ILE A 258 -4.61 0.08 -10.36
N ASP A 259 -5.19 -0.99 -10.90
CA ASP A 259 -4.53 -2.29 -11.06
C ASP A 259 -3.25 -2.17 -11.94
N GLU A 260 -3.33 -1.43 -13.05
CA GLU A 260 -2.18 -1.14 -13.93
C GLU A 260 -1.13 -0.26 -13.25
N LEU A 261 -1.55 0.70 -12.40
CA LEU A 261 -0.63 1.56 -11.62
C LEU A 261 0.18 0.74 -10.61
N PHE A 262 -0.48 -0.13 -9.84
CA PHE A 262 0.14 -1.01 -8.85
C PHE A 262 1.13 -2.01 -9.48
N LEU A 263 0.82 -2.50 -10.68
CA LEU A 263 1.73 -3.32 -11.45
C LEU A 263 2.95 -2.52 -11.90
N LEU A 264 2.75 -1.39 -12.61
CA LEU A 264 3.83 -0.64 -13.23
C LEU A 264 4.76 0.07 -12.22
N ASN A 265 4.28 0.36 -11.01
CA ASN A 265 5.11 0.86 -9.91
C ASN A 265 5.82 -0.25 -9.13
N GLY A 266 5.48 -1.53 -9.38
CA GLY A 266 6.09 -2.68 -8.73
C GLY A 266 7.11 -3.44 -9.57
N VAL A 267 7.02 -3.39 -10.91
CA VAL A 267 7.88 -4.18 -11.80
C VAL A 267 9.36 -3.76 -11.78
N LEU A 268 10.25 -4.74 -11.97
CA LEU A 268 11.66 -4.47 -12.29
C LEU A 268 11.80 -4.21 -13.79
N ASP A 269 12.04 -2.94 -14.15
CA ASP A 269 12.33 -2.54 -15.52
C ASP A 269 13.81 -2.79 -15.90
N ILE A 270 14.03 -3.33 -17.09
CA ILE A 270 15.36 -3.61 -17.63
C ILE A 270 16.08 -2.32 -18.05
N GLY A 271 15.36 -1.27 -18.44
CA GLY A 271 15.93 0.05 -18.72
C GLY A 271 16.49 0.72 -17.47
N ASP A 272 15.76 0.71 -16.35
CA ASP A 272 16.26 1.19 -15.06
C ASP A 272 17.52 0.44 -14.60
N SER A 273 17.57 -0.88 -14.86
CA SER A 273 18.73 -1.71 -14.54
C SER A 273 19.91 -1.51 -15.51
N ILE A 274 19.63 -1.31 -16.81
CA ILE A 274 20.58 -1.28 -17.92
C ILE A 274 20.23 -0.09 -18.85
N PRO A 275 20.60 1.15 -18.49
CA PRO A 275 20.08 2.37 -19.12
C PRO A 275 20.24 2.47 -20.64
N TRP A 276 21.30 1.90 -21.22
CA TRP A 276 21.54 1.90 -22.66
C TRP A 276 20.60 0.97 -23.46
N LEU A 277 19.85 0.08 -22.78
CA LEU A 277 18.75 -0.70 -23.37
C LEU A 277 17.39 -0.01 -23.18
N GLY A 278 17.26 1.01 -22.33
CA GLY A 278 15.98 1.61 -21.94
C GLY A 278 15.18 2.24 -23.08
N TRP A 279 15.82 2.59 -24.20
CA TRP A 279 15.15 3.09 -25.40
C TRP A 279 14.36 2.03 -26.18
N LEU A 280 14.67 0.74 -25.98
CA LEU A 280 14.02 -0.38 -26.66
C LEU A 280 12.66 -0.75 -26.06
N ASP A 281 12.41 -0.39 -24.78
CA ASP A 281 11.19 -0.76 -24.04
C ASP A 281 10.87 -2.27 -24.14
N LEU A 282 11.88 -3.12 -23.86
CA LEU A 282 11.85 -4.58 -24.10
C LEU A 282 10.70 -5.32 -23.39
N GLN A 283 10.20 -4.76 -22.28
CA GLN A 283 9.05 -5.29 -21.51
C GLN A 283 7.72 -4.58 -21.84
N GLY A 284 7.75 -3.54 -22.67
CA GLY A 284 6.60 -2.70 -23.00
C GLY A 284 6.11 -1.80 -21.85
N TYR A 285 6.84 -1.76 -20.73
CA TYR A 285 6.45 -1.01 -19.53
C TYR A 285 6.47 0.49 -19.76
N ILE A 286 7.46 1.05 -20.46
CA ILE A 286 7.56 2.49 -20.70
C ILE A 286 6.36 2.98 -21.53
N ARG A 287 5.93 2.21 -22.53
CA ARG A 287 4.72 2.48 -23.33
C ARG A 287 3.44 2.37 -22.50
N ARG A 288 3.34 1.38 -21.62
CA ARG A 288 2.19 1.21 -20.69
C ARG A 288 2.11 2.34 -19.68
N MET A 289 3.22 2.71 -19.04
CA MET A 289 3.32 3.85 -18.12
C MET A 289 2.87 5.15 -18.80
N LYS A 290 3.35 5.44 -20.02
CA LYS A 290 2.94 6.62 -20.79
C LYS A 290 1.48 6.61 -21.23
N LYS A 291 0.88 5.43 -21.49
CA LYS A 291 -0.56 5.31 -21.73
C LYS A 291 -1.35 5.60 -20.44
N LEU A 292 -0.94 4.98 -19.33
CA LEU A 292 -1.59 5.09 -18.04
C LEU A 292 -1.54 6.52 -17.50
N SER A 293 -0.38 7.18 -17.56
CA SER A 293 -0.22 8.57 -17.14
C SER A 293 -1.18 9.50 -17.90
N LYS A 294 -1.37 9.34 -19.21
CA LYS A 294 -2.38 10.12 -19.96
C LYS A 294 -3.81 9.88 -19.49
N MET A 295 -4.12 8.67 -19.01
CA MET A 295 -5.45 8.34 -18.51
C MET A 295 -5.69 8.90 -17.10
N PHE A 296 -4.67 8.90 -16.23
CA PHE A 296 -4.73 9.60 -14.94
C PHE A 296 -4.74 11.11 -15.11
N ASP A 297 -3.96 11.66 -16.02
CA ASP A 297 -3.91 13.10 -16.32
C ASP A 297 -5.28 13.61 -16.77
N GLN A 298 -5.94 12.93 -17.72
CA GLN A 298 -7.32 13.25 -18.13
C GLN A 298 -8.35 13.19 -16.98
N PHE A 299 -8.20 12.24 -16.06
CA PHE A 299 -9.09 12.10 -14.91
C PHE A 299 -8.81 13.19 -13.85
N LEU A 300 -7.54 13.41 -13.52
CA LEU A 300 -7.13 14.33 -12.45
C LEU A 300 -7.24 15.79 -12.88
N GLU A 301 -7.06 16.14 -14.15
CA GLU A 301 -7.36 17.47 -14.67
C GLU A 301 -8.85 17.79 -14.52
N TYR A 302 -9.76 16.87 -14.87
CA TYR A 302 -11.21 17.05 -14.64
C TYR A 302 -11.54 17.23 -13.15
N VAL A 303 -10.98 16.38 -12.29
CA VAL A 303 -11.17 16.47 -10.83
C VAL A 303 -10.71 17.83 -10.33
N LEU A 304 -9.48 18.26 -10.64
CA LEU A 304 -8.96 19.56 -10.17
C LEU A 304 -9.75 20.74 -10.75
N ASP A 305 -10.14 20.71 -12.02
CA ASP A 305 -11.01 21.71 -12.64
C ASP A 305 -12.34 21.84 -11.88
N GLU A 306 -12.98 20.75 -11.46
CA GLU A 306 -14.25 20.82 -10.73
C GLU A 306 -14.09 21.54 -9.37
N HIS A 307 -13.01 21.24 -8.63
CA HIS A 307 -12.77 21.82 -7.31
C HIS A 307 -12.34 23.28 -7.43
N GLU A 308 -11.47 23.64 -8.38
CA GLU A 308 -11.13 25.04 -8.66
C GLU A 308 -12.37 25.84 -9.13
N ASN A 309 -13.24 25.26 -9.96
CA ASN A 309 -14.52 25.87 -10.31
C ASN A 309 -15.48 25.97 -9.10
N ARG A 310 -15.44 25.06 -8.12
CA ARG A 310 -16.18 25.18 -6.85
C ARG A 310 -15.62 26.34 -6.02
N MET A 311 -14.30 26.38 -5.80
CA MET A 311 -13.60 27.46 -5.10
C MET A 311 -13.92 28.84 -5.70
N CYS A 312 -13.88 28.98 -7.02
CA CYS A 312 -14.20 30.24 -7.70
C CYS A 312 -15.69 30.63 -7.61
N ARG A 313 -16.62 29.68 -7.43
CA ARG A 313 -18.06 29.95 -7.25
C ARG A 313 -18.42 30.32 -5.80
N GLU A 314 -17.76 29.70 -4.83
CA GLU A 314 -18.05 29.87 -3.40
C GLU A 314 -17.24 31.02 -2.78
N GLY A 315 -16.06 31.34 -3.30
CA GLY A 315 -15.26 32.50 -2.90
C GLY A 315 -14.96 32.54 -1.41
N GLU A 316 -15.32 33.64 -0.74
CA GLU A 316 -15.15 33.80 0.72
C GLU A 316 -15.97 32.82 1.57
N SER A 317 -16.96 32.13 0.98
CA SER A 317 -17.78 31.11 1.64
C SER A 317 -17.27 29.67 1.45
N PHE A 318 -16.21 29.47 0.67
CA PHE A 318 -15.63 28.16 0.39
C PHE A 318 -15.10 27.46 1.65
N VAL A 319 -15.44 26.18 1.83
CA VAL A 319 -14.96 25.34 2.93
C VAL A 319 -14.47 23.99 2.40
N ALA A 320 -13.20 23.67 2.66
CA ALA A 320 -12.54 22.46 2.16
C ALA A 320 -13.17 21.14 2.69
N LYS A 321 -13.93 20.50 1.80
CA LYS A 321 -14.78 19.33 2.02
C LYS A 321 -13.96 18.04 2.01
N ASP A 322 -13.28 17.79 0.90
CA ASP A 322 -12.53 16.57 0.57
C ASP A 322 -11.00 16.79 0.68
N MET A 323 -10.19 15.79 0.29
CA MET A 323 -8.73 15.93 0.30
C MET A 323 -8.15 16.75 -0.86
N VAL A 324 -8.85 16.88 -2.00
CA VAL A 324 -8.39 17.70 -3.14
C VAL A 324 -8.50 19.18 -2.82
N ASP A 325 -9.60 19.63 -2.22
CA ASP A 325 -9.73 21.00 -1.69
C ASP A 325 -8.58 21.39 -0.76
N VAL A 326 -8.19 20.47 0.13
CA VAL A 326 -7.10 20.68 1.09
C VAL A 326 -5.75 20.80 0.37
N LEU A 327 -5.49 19.97 -0.63
CA LEU A 327 -4.29 20.06 -1.45
C LEU A 327 -4.22 21.37 -2.26
N LEU A 328 -5.33 21.83 -2.83
CA LEU A 328 -5.43 23.09 -3.59
C LEU A 328 -5.23 24.33 -2.70
N ASN A 329 -5.86 24.35 -1.52
CA ASN A 329 -5.65 25.39 -0.52
C ASN A 329 -4.18 25.46 -0.07
N VAL A 330 -3.55 24.32 0.22
CA VAL A 330 -2.14 24.29 0.62
C VAL A 330 -1.22 24.68 -0.53
N ALA A 331 -1.48 24.24 -1.77
CA ALA A 331 -0.67 24.64 -2.92
C ALA A 331 -0.70 26.15 -3.19
N SER A 332 -1.80 26.82 -2.81
CA SER A 332 -2.01 28.26 -2.92
C SER A 332 -1.31 29.09 -1.83
N ASP A 333 -0.83 28.46 -0.75
CA ASP A 333 -0.21 29.17 0.38
C ASP A 333 1.08 29.91 -0.07
N PRO A 334 1.15 31.25 0.07
CA PRO A 334 2.34 32.04 -0.27
C PRO A 334 3.58 31.63 0.54
N SER A 335 3.44 31.07 1.74
CA SER A 335 4.51 30.84 2.71
C SER A 335 5.34 29.55 2.53
N LEU A 336 4.95 28.63 1.63
CA LEU A 336 5.67 27.37 1.40
C LEU A 336 7.14 27.55 0.99
N GLU A 337 8.05 26.78 1.61
CA GLU A 337 9.49 26.66 1.28
C GLU A 337 9.70 26.22 -0.18
N VAL A 338 8.85 25.31 -0.66
CA VAL A 338 8.82 24.86 -2.06
C VAL A 338 7.40 24.91 -2.58
N LYS A 339 7.16 25.55 -3.72
CA LYS A 339 5.81 25.60 -4.32
C LYS A 339 5.40 24.23 -4.85
N PHE A 340 4.17 23.84 -4.54
CA PHE A 340 3.52 22.72 -5.23
C PHE A 340 2.93 23.24 -6.54
N SER A 341 3.18 22.52 -7.63
CA SER A 341 2.54 22.80 -8.93
C SER A 341 1.20 22.07 -9.02
N ARG A 342 0.42 22.34 -10.07
CA ARG A 342 -0.76 21.52 -10.40
C ARG A 342 -0.39 20.04 -10.59
N ASP A 343 0.77 19.76 -11.19
CA ASP A 343 1.34 18.41 -11.28
C ASP A 343 1.66 17.79 -9.91
N SER A 344 2.15 18.58 -8.93
CA SER A 344 2.28 18.13 -7.54
C SER A 344 0.93 17.75 -6.92
N VAL A 345 -0.11 18.57 -7.12
CA VAL A 345 -1.47 18.28 -6.62
C VAL A 345 -2.00 16.98 -7.24
N LYS A 346 -1.95 16.84 -8.58
CA LYS A 346 -2.32 15.59 -9.27
C LYS A 346 -1.54 14.38 -8.74
N ALA A 347 -0.23 14.52 -8.52
CA ALA A 347 0.61 13.47 -7.99
C ALA A 347 0.23 13.05 -6.56
N PHE A 348 -0.07 13.99 -5.67
CA PHE A 348 -0.55 13.69 -4.31
C PHE A 348 -1.95 13.08 -4.31
N THR A 349 -2.88 13.59 -5.12
CA THR A 349 -4.22 13.00 -5.31
C THR A 349 -4.12 11.54 -5.77
N GLN A 350 -3.21 11.25 -6.70
CA GLN A 350 -2.97 9.88 -7.18
C GLN A 350 -2.37 8.97 -6.08
N ASP A 351 -1.43 9.48 -5.27
CA ASP A 351 -0.83 8.77 -4.12
C ASP A 351 -1.86 8.42 -3.05
N LEU A 352 -2.85 9.29 -2.79
CA LEU A 352 -3.96 9.02 -1.86
C LEU A 352 -4.79 7.83 -2.33
N ILE A 353 -5.39 7.95 -3.52
CA ILE A 353 -6.28 6.93 -4.12
C ILE A 353 -5.58 5.57 -4.20
N ALA A 354 -4.31 5.56 -4.65
CA ALA A 354 -3.52 4.34 -4.75
C ALA A 354 -3.18 3.78 -3.35
N GLY A 355 -2.67 4.63 -2.45
CA GLY A 355 -2.13 4.21 -1.16
C GLY A 355 -3.12 3.51 -0.25
N GLY A 356 -4.37 3.97 -0.20
CA GLY A 356 -5.41 3.39 0.65
C GLY A 356 -6.08 2.12 0.11
N THR A 357 -6.28 2.02 -1.21
CA THR A 357 -7.14 1.00 -1.84
C THR A 357 -6.63 -0.44 -1.70
N GLU A 358 -5.57 -0.79 -2.43
CA GLU A 358 -5.13 -2.19 -2.61
C GLU A 358 -4.30 -2.69 -1.40
N SER A 359 -3.76 -1.78 -0.59
CA SER A 359 -3.02 -2.12 0.64
C SER A 359 -3.95 -2.60 1.75
N SER A 360 -5.07 -1.91 1.96
CA SER A 360 -6.08 -2.23 2.98
C SER A 360 -6.83 -3.52 2.62
N SER A 361 -7.34 -3.60 1.40
CA SER A 361 -8.08 -4.78 0.90
C SER A 361 -7.22 -6.06 0.94
N ALA A 362 -5.98 -6.04 0.45
CA ALA A 362 -5.10 -7.20 0.52
C ALA A 362 -4.76 -7.61 1.97
N THR A 363 -4.62 -6.66 2.89
CA THR A 363 -4.36 -6.97 4.31
C THR A 363 -5.56 -7.66 4.97
N VAL A 364 -6.79 -7.25 4.64
CA VAL A 364 -8.02 -7.88 5.16
C VAL A 364 -8.25 -9.26 4.52
N ASP A 365 -7.99 -9.43 3.21
CA ASP A 365 -8.07 -10.73 2.52
C ASP A 365 -7.09 -11.75 3.15
N TRP A 366 -5.83 -11.36 3.36
CA TRP A 366 -4.84 -12.18 4.06
C TRP A 366 -5.22 -12.48 5.52
N ALA A 367 -5.78 -11.51 6.25
CA ALA A 367 -6.19 -11.70 7.63
C ALA A 367 -7.34 -12.70 7.76
N ILE A 368 -8.35 -12.62 6.90
CA ILE A 368 -9.43 -13.63 6.84
C ILE A 368 -8.85 -14.98 6.43
N ALA A 369 -8.03 -15.06 5.37
CA ALA A 369 -7.43 -16.32 4.92
C ALA A 369 -6.63 -17.04 6.02
N GLU A 370 -5.83 -16.31 6.81
CA GLU A 370 -5.10 -16.89 7.95
C GLU A 370 -6.02 -17.33 9.10
N LEU A 371 -7.12 -16.60 9.37
CA LEU A 371 -8.09 -16.98 10.40
C LEU A 371 -8.92 -18.21 9.97
N LEU A 372 -9.24 -18.38 8.69
CA LEU A 372 -9.89 -19.60 8.17
C LEU A 372 -9.01 -20.86 8.33
N ARG A 373 -7.69 -20.71 8.30
CA ARG A 373 -6.74 -21.81 8.59
C ARG A 373 -6.73 -22.18 10.09
N LYS A 374 -7.18 -21.26 10.97
CA LYS A 374 -7.09 -21.31 12.43
C LYS A 374 -8.46 -21.10 13.14
N PRO A 375 -9.42 -22.03 13.01
CA PRO A 375 -10.77 -21.87 13.58
C PRO A 375 -10.79 -21.62 15.10
N GLU A 376 -9.80 -22.09 15.84
CA GLU A 376 -9.63 -21.85 17.28
C GLU A 376 -9.20 -20.41 17.61
N VAL A 377 -8.56 -19.70 16.68
CA VAL A 377 -8.30 -18.26 16.76
C VAL A 377 -9.50 -17.47 16.23
N PHE A 378 -10.15 -17.96 15.16
CA PHE A 378 -11.38 -17.39 14.63
C PHE A 378 -12.48 -17.32 15.70
N ALA A 379 -12.80 -18.45 16.33
CA ALA A 379 -13.86 -18.56 17.32
C ALA A 379 -13.63 -17.63 18.52
N LYS A 380 -12.39 -17.50 19.00
CA LYS A 380 -12.02 -16.57 20.08
C LYS A 380 -12.20 -15.11 19.69
N ALA A 381 -11.92 -14.74 18.44
CA ALA A 381 -12.15 -13.39 17.94
C ALA A 381 -13.66 -13.09 17.85
N THR A 382 -14.46 -14.03 17.35
CA THR A 382 -15.94 -13.89 17.33
C THR A 382 -16.54 -13.86 18.73
N GLU A 383 -16.07 -14.70 19.67
CA GLU A 383 -16.50 -14.69 21.07
C GLU A 383 -16.16 -13.37 21.78
N GLU A 384 -14.99 -12.79 21.51
CA GLU A 384 -14.63 -11.45 22.00
C GLU A 384 -15.52 -10.35 21.42
N LEU A 385 -15.82 -10.40 20.12
CA LEU A 385 -16.73 -9.47 19.47
C LEU A 385 -18.16 -9.58 20.04
N ASP A 386 -18.68 -10.80 20.19
CA ASP A 386 -19.98 -11.07 20.84
C ASP A 386 -20.01 -10.49 22.27
N ARG A 387 -18.94 -10.68 23.05
CA ARG A 387 -18.84 -10.21 24.45
C ARG A 387 -18.75 -8.68 24.59
N VAL A 388 -18.13 -7.99 23.64
CA VAL A 388 -17.84 -6.55 23.72
C VAL A 388 -18.88 -5.69 22.98
N VAL A 389 -19.39 -6.19 21.85
CA VAL A 389 -20.28 -5.45 20.94
C VAL A 389 -21.75 -5.85 21.11
N ASP A 390 -22.01 -7.08 21.55
CA ASP A 390 -23.27 -7.82 21.38
C ASP A 390 -23.63 -8.11 19.90
N ARG A 391 -24.58 -9.02 19.67
CA ARG A 391 -25.12 -9.36 18.34
C ARG A 391 -26.22 -8.42 17.85
N GLY A 392 -26.77 -7.56 18.71
CA GLY A 392 -27.82 -6.61 18.35
C GLY A 392 -27.37 -5.42 17.48
N ARG A 393 -26.07 -5.23 17.23
CA ARG A 393 -25.52 -4.10 16.47
C ARG A 393 -24.21 -4.42 15.75
N TRP A 394 -23.85 -3.60 14.77
CA TRP A 394 -22.55 -3.64 14.10
C TRP A 394 -21.42 -3.00 14.92
N VAL A 395 -20.17 -3.38 14.62
CA VAL A 395 -18.95 -2.85 15.25
C VAL A 395 -18.67 -1.43 14.75
N THR A 396 -18.35 -0.52 15.67
CA THR A 396 -17.99 0.89 15.38
C THR A 396 -16.52 1.18 15.71
N GLU A 397 -15.98 2.29 15.22
CA GLU A 397 -14.59 2.69 15.53
C GLU A 397 -14.35 2.93 17.04
N LYS A 398 -15.42 3.18 17.81
CA LYS A 398 -15.37 3.39 19.26
C LYS A 398 -15.28 2.09 20.06
N ASP A 399 -15.58 0.95 19.43
CA ASP A 399 -15.45 -0.38 20.04
C ASP A 399 -14.02 -0.93 19.93
N ILE A 400 -13.24 -0.50 18.94
CA ILE A 400 -11.89 -1.02 18.64
C ILE A 400 -10.92 -0.95 19.85
N PRO A 401 -10.87 0.13 20.67
CA PRO A 401 -10.02 0.16 21.87
C PRO A 401 -10.39 -0.89 22.93
N SER A 402 -11.61 -1.43 22.89
CA SER A 402 -12.13 -2.45 23.80
C SER A 402 -11.95 -3.89 23.29
N LEU A 403 -11.32 -4.07 22.13
CA LEU A 403 -11.06 -5.37 21.48
C LEU A 403 -9.56 -5.72 21.55
N PRO A 404 -9.07 -6.33 22.66
CA PRO A 404 -7.64 -6.57 22.90
C PRO A 404 -6.99 -7.59 21.95
N THR A 405 -7.76 -8.41 21.22
CA THR A 405 -7.20 -9.23 20.12
C THR A 405 -6.97 -8.44 18.82
N SER A 406 -7.53 -7.23 18.70
CA SER A 406 -7.41 -6.35 17.53
C SER A 406 -6.43 -5.18 17.72
N THR A 407 -6.02 -4.92 18.96
CA THR A 407 -5.14 -3.81 19.36
C THR A 407 -3.81 -4.33 19.92
N PRO A 408 -2.64 -3.90 19.39
CA PRO A 408 -1.36 -4.21 20.01
C PRO A 408 -1.16 -3.38 21.29
N SER A 409 -0.94 -4.07 22.41
CA SER A 409 -0.88 -3.55 23.80
C SER A 409 0.52 -3.34 24.37
#